data_AF-A0A9P8BF61-F1
#
_entry.id   AF-A0A9P8BF61-F1
#
_cell.length_a   1.000
_cell.length_b   1.000
_cell.length_c   1.000
_cell.angle_alpha   90.00
_cell.angle_beta   90.00
_cell.angle_gamma   90.00
#
_symmetry.space_group_name_H-M   'P 1'
#
loop_
_entity.id
_entity.type
_entity.pdbx_description
1 polymer ?
#
loop_
_entity_poly.entity_id
_entity_poly.type
_entity_poly.pdbx_seq_one_letter_code
_entity_poly.pdbx_strand_id
1 'polypeptide(L)'
;MDLWWRNFDSMAESRYRKLTAMTMACLATTGRPEIIKRLPNEIANIWLDVLGEVKEALLEDPDNPSYVNAWISAFSEVIIEQPSSRHLNSYWTENGGEPPLHWLRNAEDAIEGERRRQIWKEDPVQCAKLTIFINEKLKATATAMGQDAFDKEFIKQTDPAVLKQLMGYLNE
;
A
#
# COMPACT_ATOMS: atom_id res chain seq x y z
N MET A 1 -18.86 -4.66 -1.72
CA MET A 1 -17.81 -5.05 -2.70
C MET A 1 -18.24 -4.74 -4.13
N ASP A 2 -19.40 -5.19 -4.59
CA ASP A 2 -19.84 -4.94 -5.98
C ASP A 2 -19.89 -3.46 -6.38
N LEU A 3 -20.31 -2.59 -5.46
CA LEU A 3 -20.31 -1.15 -5.69
C LEU A 3 -18.90 -0.57 -5.87
N TRP A 4 -17.92 -1.07 -5.12
CA TRP A 4 -16.53 -0.63 -5.25
C TRP A 4 -15.93 -1.09 -6.57
N TRP A 5 -16.15 -2.34 -6.95
CA TRP A 5 -15.69 -2.87 -8.23
C TRP A 5 -16.26 -2.06 -9.40
N ARG A 6 -17.57 -1.85 -9.43
CA ARG A 6 -18.24 -1.11 -10.52
C ARG A 6 -17.75 0.33 -10.66
N ASN A 7 -17.35 0.96 -9.56
CA ASN A 7 -16.97 2.37 -9.55
C ASN A 7 -15.45 2.58 -9.55
N PHE A 8 -14.65 1.52 -9.50
CA PHE A 8 -13.18 1.64 -9.42
C PHE A 8 -12.60 2.39 -10.62
N ASP A 9 -13.07 2.08 -11.83
CA ASP A 9 -12.64 2.78 -13.06
C ASP A 9 -13.07 4.25 -13.10
N SER A 10 -14.06 4.64 -12.30
CA SER A 10 -14.49 6.04 -12.18
C SER A 10 -13.62 6.85 -11.21
N MET A 11 -12.72 6.20 -10.46
CA MET A 11 -11.78 6.90 -9.57
C MET A 11 -10.62 7.46 -10.38
N ALA A 12 -10.58 8.78 -10.54
CA ALA A 12 -9.54 9.46 -11.32
C ALA A 12 -8.25 9.75 -10.53
N GLU A 13 -8.36 10.03 -9.22
CA GLU A 13 -7.19 10.38 -8.42
C GLU A 13 -6.45 9.14 -7.90
N SER A 14 -5.14 9.06 -8.17
CA SER A 14 -4.27 7.97 -7.74
C SER A 14 -4.27 7.75 -6.23
N ARG A 15 -4.47 8.81 -5.43
CA ARG A 15 -4.60 8.71 -3.97
C ARG A 15 -5.78 7.82 -3.55
N TYR A 16 -6.96 8.02 -4.13
CA TYR A 16 -8.15 7.23 -3.81
C TYR A 16 -8.03 5.79 -4.34
N ARG A 17 -7.37 5.62 -5.49
CA ARG A 17 -7.09 4.29 -6.05
C ARG A 17 -6.12 3.51 -5.13
N LYS A 18 -5.03 4.14 -4.67
CA LYS A 18 -4.12 3.58 -3.65
C LYS A 18 -4.84 3.24 -2.35
N LEU A 19 -5.64 4.15 -1.81
CA LEU A 19 -6.46 3.88 -0.62
C LEU A 19 -7.38 2.68 -0.81
N THR A 20 -7.99 2.55 -1.99
CA THR A 20 -8.85 1.41 -2.33
C THR A 20 -8.05 0.12 -2.35
N ALA A 21 -6.88 0.08 -3.00
CA ALA A 21 -5.99 -1.08 -3.00
C ALA A 21 -5.56 -1.50 -1.58
N MET A 22 -5.17 -0.54 -0.73
CA MET A 22 -4.86 -0.78 0.68
C MET A 22 -6.06 -1.34 1.45
N THR A 23 -7.25 -0.81 1.19
CA THR A 23 -8.49 -1.28 1.81
C THR A 23 -8.80 -2.72 1.41
N MET A 24 -8.61 -3.09 0.14
CA MET A 24 -8.79 -4.48 -0.32
C MET A 24 -7.80 -5.43 0.34
N ALA A 25 -6.55 -4.98 0.57
CA ALA A 25 -5.55 -5.75 1.31
C ALA A 25 -5.95 -5.95 2.78
N CYS A 26 -6.46 -4.92 3.44
CA CYS A 26 -7.03 -5.06 4.78
C CYS A 26 -8.24 -6.02 4.80
N LEU A 27 -9.13 -5.94 3.82
CA LEU A 27 -10.27 -6.87 3.74
C LEU A 27 -9.83 -8.32 3.52
N ALA A 28 -8.79 -8.56 2.70
CA ALA A 28 -8.25 -9.90 2.49
C ALA A 28 -7.79 -10.54 3.81
N THR A 29 -7.16 -9.75 4.70
CA THR A 29 -6.72 -10.26 6.02
C THR A 29 -7.83 -10.75 6.93
N THR A 30 -9.09 -10.39 6.67
CA THR A 30 -10.23 -10.88 7.46
C THR A 30 -10.51 -12.37 7.23
N GLY A 31 -9.98 -12.97 6.15
CA GLY A 31 -10.22 -14.37 5.79
C GLY A 31 -11.68 -14.69 5.43
N ARG A 32 -12.55 -13.68 5.28
CA ARG A 32 -13.96 -13.89 4.97
C ARG A 32 -14.12 -14.51 3.58
N PRO A 33 -14.89 -15.60 3.42
CA PRO A 33 -14.99 -16.32 2.17
C PRO A 33 -15.53 -15.46 1.01
N GLU A 34 -16.37 -14.47 1.28
CA GLU A 34 -16.89 -13.55 0.27
C GLU A 34 -15.80 -12.66 -0.35
N ILE A 35 -14.75 -12.35 0.43
CA ILE A 35 -13.61 -11.56 -0.01
C ILE A 35 -12.57 -12.45 -0.66
N ILE A 36 -12.24 -13.58 -0.04
CA ILE A 36 -11.23 -14.51 -0.52
C ILE A 36 -11.57 -15.06 -1.90
N LYS A 37 -12.84 -15.39 -2.18
CA LYS A 37 -13.27 -15.85 -3.51
C LYS A 37 -13.05 -14.81 -4.62
N ARG A 38 -12.93 -13.53 -4.27
CA ARG A 38 -12.68 -12.43 -5.20
C ARG A 38 -11.19 -12.07 -5.30
N LEU A 39 -10.37 -12.60 -4.40
CA LEU A 39 -8.94 -12.34 -4.32
C LEU A 39 -8.20 -12.67 -5.63
N PRO A 40 -8.42 -13.85 -6.27
CA PRO A 40 -7.71 -14.24 -7.49
C PRO A 40 -7.98 -13.36 -8.71
N ASN A 41 -9.16 -12.73 -8.75
CA ASN A 41 -9.65 -12.02 -9.92
C ASN A 41 -9.77 -10.53 -9.62
N GLU A 42 -10.90 -10.10 -9.03
CA GLU A 42 -11.21 -8.69 -8.81
C GLU A 42 -10.11 -7.96 -8.03
N ILE A 43 -9.70 -8.48 -6.87
CA ILE A 43 -8.75 -7.79 -6.00
C ILE A 43 -7.34 -7.79 -6.58
N ALA A 44 -6.88 -8.93 -7.11
CA ALA A 44 -5.57 -9.01 -7.77
C ALA A 44 -5.47 -8.04 -8.96
N ASN A 45 -6.54 -7.92 -9.76
CA ASN A 45 -6.59 -6.97 -10.87
C ASN A 45 -6.55 -5.51 -10.39
N ILE A 46 -7.30 -5.14 -9.34
CA ILE A 46 -7.19 -3.81 -8.73
C ILE A 46 -5.73 -3.54 -8.33
N TRP A 47 -5.09 -4.50 -7.66
CA TRP A 47 -3.70 -4.31 -7.25
C TRP A 47 -2.77 -4.12 -8.44
N LEU A 48 -2.90 -4.92 -9.51
CA LEU A 48 -2.07 -4.75 -10.70
C LEU A 48 -2.29 -3.38 -11.37
N ASP A 49 -3.53 -2.94 -11.50
CA ASP A 49 -3.85 -1.64 -12.09
C ASP A 49 -3.24 -0.50 -11.28
N VAL A 50 -3.43 -0.53 -9.95
CA VAL A 50 -2.89 0.48 -9.06
C VAL A 50 -1.36 0.42 -9.01
N LEU A 51 -0.72 -0.75 -8.91
CA LEU A 51 0.74 -0.88 -8.90
C LEU A 51 1.38 -0.49 -10.25
N GLY A 52 0.64 -0.66 -11.34
CA GLY A 52 1.01 -0.17 -12.67
C GLY A 52 1.06 1.34 -12.74
N GLU A 53 0.12 2.02 -12.09
CA GLU A 53 -0.05 3.48 -12.09
C GLU A 53 0.79 4.19 -11.00
N VAL A 54 0.72 3.69 -9.77
CA VAL A 54 1.22 4.29 -8.54
C VAL A 54 2.71 3.93 -8.40
N LYS A 55 3.58 4.73 -9.01
CA LYS A 55 5.03 4.60 -8.88
C LYS A 55 5.54 5.27 -7.61
N GLU A 56 6.24 4.51 -6.79
CA GLU A 56 6.73 4.91 -5.47
C GLU A 56 8.20 4.61 -5.31
N ALA A 57 8.91 5.51 -4.62
CA ALA A 57 10.26 5.25 -4.14
C ALA A 57 10.34 5.58 -2.66
N LEU A 58 10.99 4.73 -1.87
CA LEU A 58 11.43 5.12 -0.54
C LEU A 58 12.64 6.03 -0.71
N LEU A 59 12.53 7.27 -0.26
CA LEU A 59 13.69 8.16 -0.19
C LEU A 59 14.55 7.74 0.99
N GLU A 60 15.84 7.59 0.73
CA GLU A 60 16.84 7.51 1.77
C GLU A 60 16.99 8.90 2.39
N ASP A 61 16.96 8.96 3.72
CA ASP A 61 17.20 10.20 4.45
C ASP A 61 18.66 10.63 4.22
N PRO A 62 18.91 11.81 3.59
CA PRO A 62 20.27 12.27 3.32
C PRO A 62 21.08 12.55 4.60
N ASP A 63 20.41 12.82 5.74
CA ASP A 63 21.05 13.03 7.04
C ASP A 63 21.27 11.72 7.82
N ASN A 64 20.69 10.61 7.32
CA ASN A 64 20.87 9.27 7.87
C ASN A 64 21.03 8.23 6.74
N PRO A 65 22.17 8.21 6.04
CA PRO A 65 22.45 7.26 4.97
C PRO A 65 22.54 5.86 5.57
N SER A 66 21.43 5.13 5.55
CA SER A 66 21.32 3.77 6.08
C SER A 66 22.04 2.78 5.16
N TYR A 67 23.37 2.81 5.15
CA TYR A 67 24.22 1.72 4.66
C TYR A 67 24.28 0.51 5.62
N VAL A 68 23.48 0.48 6.70
CA VAL A 68 23.69 -0.48 7.79
C VAL A 68 22.66 -1.62 7.91
N ASN A 69 21.52 -1.58 7.23
CA ASN A 69 20.40 -2.48 7.59
C ASN A 69 20.10 -3.65 6.65
N ALA A 70 20.92 -3.92 5.63
CA ALA A 70 20.82 -5.16 4.85
C ALA A 70 21.64 -6.33 5.44
N TRP A 71 22.76 -6.06 6.14
CA TRP A 71 23.61 -7.11 6.72
C TRP A 71 23.34 -7.37 8.21
N ILE A 72 22.83 -6.38 8.95
CA ILE A 72 22.55 -6.52 10.40
C ILE A 72 21.20 -7.22 10.67
N SER A 73 20.20 -7.05 9.78
CA SER A 73 18.89 -7.74 9.91
C SER A 73 18.98 -9.27 9.72
N ALA A 74 20.07 -9.79 9.16
CA ALA A 74 20.26 -11.23 9.01
C ALA A 74 20.72 -11.92 10.31
N PHE A 75 21.15 -11.16 11.33
CA PHE A 75 21.86 -11.73 12.50
C PHE A 75 21.42 -11.24 13.88
N SER A 76 20.35 -10.45 14.03
CA SER A 76 19.92 -10.05 15.37
C SER A 76 18.41 -9.91 15.53
N GLU A 77 17.92 -10.56 16.58
CA GLU A 77 16.57 -10.51 17.15
C GLU A 77 16.33 -9.17 17.88
N VAL A 78 16.66 -8.06 17.22
CA VAL A 78 16.43 -6.71 17.74
C VAL A 78 15.21 -6.14 17.05
N ILE A 79 14.18 -5.84 17.84
CA ILE A 79 13.03 -5.06 17.40
C ILE A 79 13.54 -3.65 17.09
N ILE A 80 13.85 -3.39 15.82
CA ILE A 80 14.12 -2.04 15.35
C ILE A 80 12.76 -1.36 15.23
N GLU A 81 12.46 -0.43 16.12
CA GLU A 81 11.35 0.52 15.93
C GLU A 81 11.51 1.15 14.55
N GLN A 82 10.48 1.06 13.72
CA GLN A 82 10.53 1.56 12.35
C GLN A 82 11.03 3.02 12.39
N PRO A 83 12.09 3.37 11.64
CA PRO A 83 12.57 4.74 11.60
C PRO A 83 11.41 5.62 11.12
N SER A 84 11.02 6.55 11.97
CA SER A 84 9.79 7.35 11.89
C SER A 84 9.72 8.32 10.71
N SER A 85 10.68 8.29 9.79
CA SER A 85 10.72 9.16 8.61
C SER A 85 11.39 8.47 7.43
N ARG A 86 10.82 7.36 6.94
CA ARG A 86 11.05 6.97 5.53
C ARG A 86 10.12 7.83 4.69
N HIS A 87 10.66 8.90 4.12
CA HIS A 87 9.88 9.75 3.22
C HIS A 87 9.55 8.95 1.96
N LEU A 88 8.27 8.64 1.77
CA LEU A 88 7.80 8.01 0.54
C LEU A 88 7.68 9.10 -0.54
N ASN A 89 8.44 8.96 -1.62
CA ASN A 89 8.24 9.77 -2.80
C ASN A 89 7.16 9.14 -3.68
N SER A 90 6.06 9.87 -3.85
CA SER A 90 4.94 9.50 -4.69
C SER A 90 4.97 10.33 -5.98
N TYR A 91 5.25 9.68 -7.12
CA TYR A 91 5.42 10.37 -8.40
C TYR A 91 4.11 10.95 -8.98
N TRP A 92 2.97 10.68 -8.36
CA TRP A 92 1.67 11.27 -8.72
C TRP A 92 1.30 12.50 -7.88
N THR A 93 2.12 12.92 -6.90
CA THR A 93 1.87 14.14 -6.14
C THR A 93 2.59 15.32 -6.77
N GLU A 94 1.84 16.34 -7.22
CA GLU A 94 2.40 17.52 -7.89
C GLU A 94 3.25 18.39 -6.94
N ASN A 95 3.01 18.32 -5.62
CA ASN A 95 3.57 19.24 -4.62
C ASN A 95 4.59 18.60 -3.67
N GLY A 96 5.28 17.52 -4.08
CA GLY A 96 6.42 16.97 -3.31
C GLY A 96 6.10 16.58 -1.86
N GLY A 97 4.89 16.08 -1.61
CA GLY A 97 4.43 15.68 -0.27
C GLY A 97 3.59 16.70 0.48
N GLU A 98 3.42 17.93 -0.03
CA GLU A 98 2.46 18.88 0.56
C GLU A 98 1.01 18.56 0.15
N PRO A 99 0.02 18.79 1.05
CA PRO A 99 -1.39 18.62 0.71
C PRO A 99 -1.84 19.57 -0.41
N PRO A 100 -2.80 19.15 -1.25
CA PRO A 100 -3.42 20.02 -2.25
C PRO A 100 -4.03 21.28 -1.63
N LEU A 101 -4.04 22.39 -2.37
CA LEU A 101 -4.61 23.66 -1.86
C LEU A 101 -6.05 23.53 -1.37
N HIS A 102 -6.88 22.71 -2.04
CA HIS A 102 -8.26 22.49 -1.62
C HIS A 102 -8.39 21.81 -0.25
N TRP A 103 -7.38 21.03 0.19
CA TRP A 103 -7.31 20.43 1.52
C TRP A 103 -7.10 21.48 2.62
N LEU A 104 -6.32 22.52 2.29
CA LEU A 104 -6.00 23.62 3.20
C LEU A 104 -6.98 24.79 3.11
N ARG A 105 -8.00 24.70 2.26
CA ARG A 105 -8.95 25.78 2.00
C ARG A 105 -9.49 26.38 3.31
N ASN A 106 -9.37 27.71 3.43
CA ASN A 106 -9.80 28.53 4.57
C ASN A 106 -8.99 28.29 5.87
N ALA A 107 -7.82 27.68 5.78
CA ALA A 107 -6.96 27.36 6.92
C ALA A 107 -5.47 27.57 6.62
N GLU A 108 -5.13 28.16 5.48
CA GLU A 108 -3.78 28.19 4.89
C GLU A 108 -2.74 28.75 5.87
N ASP A 109 -3.09 29.83 6.58
CA ASP A 109 -2.24 30.55 7.53
C ASP A 109 -2.70 30.41 8.99
N ALA A 110 -3.56 29.41 9.27
CA ALA A 110 -4.13 29.16 10.59
C ALA A 110 -3.51 27.92 11.26
N ILE A 111 -3.68 27.82 12.57
CA ILE A 111 -3.31 26.61 13.35
C ILE A 111 -4.00 25.36 12.78
N GLU A 112 -5.21 25.51 12.26
CA GLU A 112 -5.93 24.43 11.58
C GLU A 112 -5.21 23.97 10.30
N GLY A 113 -4.53 24.86 9.58
CA GLY A 113 -3.71 24.51 8.42
C GLY A 113 -2.55 23.61 8.80
N GLU A 114 -1.84 23.98 9.88
CA GLU A 114 -0.73 23.17 10.40
C GLU A 114 -1.22 21.78 10.81
N ARG A 115 -2.34 21.71 11.54
CA ARG A 115 -2.96 20.42 11.92
C ARG A 115 -3.30 19.56 10.70
N ARG A 116 -3.82 20.17 9.63
CA ARG A 116 -4.15 19.46 8.38
C ARG A 116 -2.93 18.99 7.61
N ARG A 117 -1.82 19.73 7.64
CA ARG A 117 -0.53 19.30 7.09
C ARG A 117 0.03 18.13 7.88
N GLN A 118 -0.05 18.17 9.21
CA GLN A 118 0.38 17.06 10.05
C GLN A 118 -0.41 15.78 9.74
N ILE A 119 -1.75 15.87 9.68
CA ILE A 119 -2.60 14.73 9.30
C ILE A 119 -2.22 14.19 7.92
N TRP A 120 -1.91 15.08 6.97
CA TRP A 120 -1.50 14.69 5.63
C TRP A 120 -0.19 13.88 5.66
N LYS A 121 0.80 14.32 6.43
CA LYS A 121 2.10 13.64 6.58
C LYS A 121 1.96 12.28 7.26
N GLU A 122 1.02 12.14 8.18
CA GLU A 122 0.76 10.91 8.93
C GLU A 122 -0.21 9.95 8.21
N ASP A 123 -0.86 10.38 7.11
CA ASP A 123 -1.79 9.53 6.35
C ASP A 123 -1.06 8.32 5.74
N PRO A 124 -1.49 7.07 6.03
CA PRO A 124 -0.91 5.86 5.44
C PRO A 124 -0.85 5.87 3.92
N VAL A 125 -1.79 6.55 3.25
CA VAL A 125 -1.78 6.67 1.79
C VAL A 125 -0.58 7.50 1.31
N GLN A 126 -0.07 8.40 2.14
CA GLN A 126 1.10 9.23 1.83
C GLN A 126 2.41 8.59 2.28
N CYS A 127 2.42 7.84 3.39
CA CYS A 127 3.67 7.38 4.00
C CYS A 127 3.99 5.88 3.81
N ALA A 128 2.99 5.03 3.53
CA ALA A 128 3.24 3.59 3.36
C ALA A 128 3.47 3.23 1.89
N LYS A 129 4.59 2.55 1.56
CA LYS A 129 4.81 1.98 0.22
C LYS A 129 3.78 0.87 -0.02
N LEU A 130 3.02 0.98 -1.10
CA LEU A 130 1.91 0.08 -1.42
C LEU A 130 2.38 -1.37 -1.62
N THR A 131 3.54 -1.60 -2.26
CA THR A 131 4.07 -2.95 -2.48
C THR A 131 4.38 -3.65 -1.16
N ILE A 132 5.04 -2.96 -0.23
CA ILE A 132 5.33 -3.47 1.12
C ILE A 132 4.03 -3.76 1.86
N PHE A 133 3.10 -2.82 1.84
CA PHE A 133 1.83 -2.95 2.54
C PHE A 133 1.01 -4.16 2.04
N ILE A 134 0.86 -4.32 0.72
CA ILE A 134 0.12 -5.46 0.15
C ILE A 134 0.83 -6.78 0.50
N ASN A 135 2.16 -6.83 0.41
CA ASN A 135 2.93 -8.03 0.73
C ASN A 135 2.74 -8.45 2.20
N GLU A 136 2.84 -7.50 3.14
CA GLU A 136 2.57 -7.75 4.55
C GLU A 136 1.15 -8.27 4.81
N LYS A 137 0.15 -7.67 4.15
CA LYS A 137 -1.25 -8.11 4.28
C LYS A 137 -1.49 -9.48 3.66
N LEU A 138 -0.83 -9.81 2.54
CA LEU A 138 -0.91 -11.15 1.95
C LEU A 138 -0.31 -12.21 2.86
N LYS A 139 0.86 -11.94 3.45
CA LYS A 139 1.48 -12.82 4.44
C LYS A 139 0.56 -13.02 5.65
N ALA A 140 0.00 -11.94 6.19
CA ALA A 140 -0.94 -12.01 7.31
C ALA A 140 -2.21 -12.80 6.96
N THR A 141 -2.71 -12.67 5.73
CA THR A 141 -3.86 -13.44 5.23
C THR A 141 -3.53 -14.93 5.16
N ALA A 142 -2.37 -15.30 4.60
CA ALA A 142 -1.91 -16.68 4.54
C ALA A 142 -1.74 -17.30 5.93
N THR A 143 -1.20 -16.55 6.89
CA THR A 143 -1.10 -17.00 8.28
C THR A 143 -2.48 -17.18 8.93
N ALA A 144 -3.42 -16.26 8.72
CA ALA A 144 -4.76 -16.32 9.32
C ALA A 144 -5.62 -17.47 8.78
N MET A 145 -5.51 -17.78 7.48
CA MET A 145 -6.28 -18.85 6.83
C MET A 145 -5.61 -20.22 6.91
N GLY A 146 -4.29 -20.26 7.15
CA GLY A 146 -3.45 -21.43 6.93
C GLY A 146 -2.93 -21.49 5.49
N GLN A 147 -1.65 -21.83 5.34
CA GLN A 147 -0.94 -21.78 4.06
C GLN A 147 -1.62 -22.65 2.98
N ASP A 148 -2.03 -23.87 3.32
CA ASP A 148 -2.66 -24.79 2.36
C ASP A 148 -4.00 -24.25 1.81
N ALA A 149 -4.80 -23.62 2.68
CA ALA A 149 -6.07 -23.02 2.29
C ALA A 149 -5.84 -21.79 1.43
N PHE A 150 -4.86 -20.96 1.79
CA PHE A 150 -4.46 -19.80 1.00
C PHE A 150 -3.96 -20.20 -0.39
N ASP A 151 -3.08 -21.20 -0.49
CA ASP A 151 -2.55 -21.68 -1.77
C ASP A 151 -3.66 -22.26 -2.66
N LYS A 152 -4.63 -22.97 -2.05
CA LYS A 152 -5.77 -23.51 -2.77
C LYS A 152 -6.71 -22.43 -3.29
N GLU A 153 -7.04 -21.44 -2.46
CA GLU A 153 -8.04 -20.42 -2.79
C GLU A 153 -7.46 -19.27 -3.61
N PHE A 154 -6.18 -18.92 -3.42
CA PHE A 154 -5.51 -17.85 -4.13
C PHE A 154 -4.59 -18.38 -5.22
N ILE A 155 -3.50 -19.06 -4.86
CA ILE A 155 -2.42 -19.40 -5.81
C ILE A 155 -2.92 -20.29 -6.96
N LYS A 156 -3.75 -21.30 -6.68
CA LYS A 156 -4.26 -22.22 -7.70
C LYS A 156 -5.38 -21.63 -8.57
N GLN A 157 -6.11 -20.64 -8.06
CA GLN A 157 -7.24 -20.04 -8.78
C GLN A 157 -6.83 -18.78 -9.55
N THR A 158 -5.71 -18.16 -9.20
CA THR A 158 -5.21 -16.96 -9.87
C THR A 158 -4.57 -17.34 -11.19
N ASP A 159 -4.83 -16.54 -12.23
CA ASP A 159 -4.16 -16.69 -13.52
C ASP A 159 -2.62 -16.63 -13.32
N PRO A 160 -1.84 -17.59 -13.85
CA PRO A 160 -0.38 -17.60 -13.69
C PRO A 160 0.32 -16.32 -14.17
N ALA A 161 -0.20 -15.65 -15.20
CA ALA A 161 0.35 -14.39 -15.69
C ALA A 161 0.09 -13.23 -14.71
N VAL A 162 -1.12 -13.15 -14.15
CA VAL A 162 -1.48 -12.17 -13.10
C VAL A 162 -0.61 -12.38 -11.88
N LEU A 163 -0.47 -13.63 -11.42
CA LEU A 163 0.35 -13.96 -10.26
C LEU A 163 1.82 -13.60 -10.50
N LYS A 164 2.36 -13.90 -11.69
CA LYS A 164 3.73 -13.54 -12.06
C LYS A 164 3.97 -12.03 -12.02
N GLN A 165 3.05 -11.24 -12.58
CA GLN A 165 3.15 -9.78 -12.56
C GLN A 165 3.05 -9.23 -11.14
N LEU A 166 2.10 -9.73 -10.35
CA LEU A 166 1.89 -9.29 -8.98
C LEU A 166 3.14 -9.57 -8.15
N MET A 167 3.67 -10.79 -8.21
CA MET A 167 4.92 -11.14 -7.52
C MET A 167 6.13 -10.35 -8.05
N GLY A 168 6.13 -9.95 -9.32
CA GLY A 168 7.11 -9.02 -9.87
C GLY A 168 7.12 -7.70 -9.08
N TYR A 169 5.96 -7.03 -8.99
CA TYR A 169 5.84 -5.78 -8.24
C TYR A 169 6.12 -5.92 -6.73
N LEU A 170 5.70 -7.03 -6.11
CA LEU A 170 5.87 -7.21 -4.66
C LEU A 170 7.32 -7.50 -4.24
N ASN A 171 8.20 -7.84 -5.18
CA ASN A 171 9.62 -8.10 -4.94
C ASN A 171 10.51 -6.88 -5.27
N GLU A 172 9.93 -5.74 -5.68
CA GLU A 172 10.58 -4.44 -5.90
C GLU A 172 10.55 -3.51 -4.66
#